data_AF-C3V162-F1
#
_entry.id   AF-C3V162-F1
#
_cell.length_a   1.000
_cell.length_b   1.000
_cell.length_c   1.000
_cell.angle_alpha   90.00
_cell.angle_beta   90.00
_cell.angle_gamma   90.00
#
_symmetry.space_group_name_H-M   'P 1'
#
loop_
_entity.id
_entity.type
_entity.pdbx_description
1 polymer ?
#
loop_
_entity_poly.entity_id
_entity_poly.type
_entity_poly.pdbx_seq_one_letter_code
_entity_poly.pdbx_strand_id
1 'polypeptide(L)' 'VAEHSACAANCLSMGKAGGRCENGVCLCRKTNFKDLWDKRFG' A
#
# COMPACT_ATOMS: atom_id res chain seq x y z
N VAL A 1 -17.40 1.81 4.06
CA VAL A 1 -16.50 1.02 3.18
C VAL A 1 -15.40 1.86 2.51
N ALA A 2 -15.13 3.11 2.95
CA ALA A 2 -14.15 4.00 2.33
C ALA A 2 -12.74 3.98 2.97
N GLU A 3 -12.63 3.51 4.23
CA GLU A 3 -11.40 3.63 5.03
C GLU A 3 -10.22 2.81 4.48
N HIS A 4 -10.48 1.63 3.93
CA HIS A 4 -9.43 0.78 3.37
C HIS A 4 -8.89 1.34 2.05
N SER A 5 -9.76 1.89 1.21
CA SER A 5 -9.40 2.44 -0.10
C SER A 5 -8.61 3.75 0.03
N ALA A 6 -8.99 4.62 0.96
CA ALA A 6 -8.25 5.87 1.22
C ALA A 6 -6.85 5.60 1.79
N CYS A 7 -6.74 4.67 2.75
CA CYS A 7 -5.46 4.24 3.29
C CYS A 7 -4.57 3.61 2.20
N ALA A 8 -5.12 2.70 1.40
CA ALA A 8 -4.39 2.09 0.31
C ALA A 8 -3.91 3.13 -0.72
N ALA A 9 -4.77 4.06 -1.12
CA ALA A 9 -4.43 5.13 -2.06
C ALA A 9 -3.32 6.04 -1.53
N ASN A 10 -3.38 6.45 -0.26
CA ASN A 10 -2.34 7.28 0.36
C ASN A 10 -0.98 6.54 0.39
N CYS A 11 -0.96 5.28 0.82
CA CYS A 11 0.27 4.48 0.80
C CYS A 11 0.82 4.30 -0.62
N LEU A 12 -0.03 4.14 -1.63
CA LEU A 12 0.37 4.08 -3.03
C LEU A 12 1.00 5.40 -3.50
N SER A 13 0.42 6.55 -3.13
CA SER A 13 1.01 7.87 -3.43
C SER A 13 2.38 8.07 -2.78
N MET A 14 2.64 7.43 -1.64
CA MET A 14 3.97 7.40 -1.01
C MET A 14 4.96 6.41 -1.69
N GLY A 15 4.56 5.73 -2.77
CA GLY A 15 5.37 4.75 -3.48
C GLY A 15 5.38 3.35 -2.86
N LYS A 16 4.58 3.12 -1.81
CA LYS A 16 4.40 1.79 -1.22
C LYS A 16 3.54 0.92 -2.10
N ALA A 17 3.66 -0.39 -1.95
CA ALA A 17 2.87 -1.36 -2.70
C ALA A 17 1.35 -1.37 -2.35
N GLY A 18 0.92 -0.55 -1.39
CA GLY A 18 -0.46 -0.49 -0.89
C GLY A 18 -0.52 -0.32 0.62
N GLY A 19 -1.74 -0.33 1.15
CA GLY A 19 -2.00 -0.21 2.59
C GLY A 19 -3.31 -0.86 2.99
N ARG A 20 -3.47 -1.13 4.28
CA ARG A 20 -4.70 -1.67 4.87
C ARG A 20 -5.01 -0.91 6.15
N CYS A 21 -6.28 -0.55 6.33
CA CYS A 21 -6.76 -0.05 7.61
C CYS A 21 -6.99 -1.23 8.58
N GLU A 22 -6.42 -1.16 9.78
CA GLU A 22 -6.63 -2.11 10.88
C GLU A 22 -6.90 -1.32 12.17
N ASN A 23 -8.05 -1.57 12.83
CA ASN A 23 -8.46 -0.87 14.05
C ASN A 23 -8.40 0.68 13.95
N GLY A 24 -8.71 1.25 12.78
CA GLY A 24 -8.66 2.70 12.54
C GLY A 24 -7.27 3.25 12.24
N VAL A 25 -6.23 2.40 12.22
CA VAL A 25 -4.86 2.78 11.87
C VAL A 25 -4.55 2.34 10.44
N CYS A 26 -3.99 3.25 9.64
CA CYS A 26 -3.54 2.93 8.29
C CYS A 26 -2.16 2.27 8.30
N LEU A 27 -2.09 0.99 7.92
CA LEU A 27 -0.87 0.22 7.83
C LEU A 27 -0.41 0.11 6.38
N CYS A 28 0.60 0.87 6.00
CA CYS A 28 1.24 0.75 4.68
C CYS A 28 2.11 -0.51 4.60
N ARG A 29 2.18 -1.13 3.42
CA ARG A 29 3.14 -2.20 3.14
C ARG A 29 4.57 -1.65 3.19
N LYS A 30 5.49 -2.42 3.77
CA LYS A 30 6.91 -2.04 3.83
C LYS A 30 7.56 -2.04 2.44
N THR A 31 7.15 -2.98 1.59
CA THR A 31 7.62 -3.13 0.21
C THR A 31 7.11 -2.00 -0.68
N ASN A 32 7.96 -1.52 -1.58
CA ASN A 32 7.55 -0.53 -2.56
C ASN A 32 6.94 -1.21 -3.78
N PHE A 33 6.20 -0.44 -4.57
CA PHE A 33 5.62 -0.96 -5.81
C PHE A 33 6.71 -1.50 -6.76
N LYS A 34 7.84 -0.80 -6.84
CA LYS A 34 9.00 -1.19 -7.66
C LYS A 34 9.57 -2.55 -7.25
N ASP A 35 9.73 -2.82 -5.95
CA ASP A 35 10.22 -4.11 -5.45
C ASP A 35 9.30 -5.27 -5.84
N LEU A 36 7.97 -5.07 -5.78
CA LEU A 36 7.02 -6.10 -6.21
C LEU A 36 7.01 -6.28 -7.72
N TRP A 37 7.14 -5.19 -8.48
CA TRP A 37 7.18 -5.23 -9.94
C TRP A 37 8.41 -5.98 -10.43
N ASP A 38 9.58 -5.65 -9.90
CA ASP A 38 10.85 -6.30 -10.20
C ASP A 38 10.81 -7.79 -9.84
N LYS A 39 10.24 -8.15 -8.68
CA LYS A 39 10.07 -9.56 -8.30
C LYS A 39 9.09 -10.35 -9.17
N ARG A 40 8.15 -9.68 -9.84
CA ARG A 40 7.10 -10.30 -10.66
C ARG A 40 7.52 -10.40 -12.13
N PHE A 41 8.27 -9.42 -12.62
CA PHE A 41 8.55 -9.21 -14.04
C PHE A 41 10.02 -8.92 -14.38
N GLY A 42 10.88 -8.74 -13.38
CA GLY A 42 12.33 -8.60 -13.53
C GLY A 42 13.06 -9.93 -13.59
#